data_AF-A0A7S2FP63-F1
#
_entry.id   AF-A0A7S2FP63-F1
#
_cell.length_a   1.000
_cell.length_b   1.000
_cell.length_c   1.000
_cell.angle_alpha   90.00
_cell.angle_beta   90.00
_cell.angle_gamma   90.00
#
_symmetry.space_group_name_H-M   'P 1'
#
loop_
_entity.id
_entity.type
_entity.pdbx_description
1 polymer ?
#
loop_
_entity_poly.entity_id
_entity_poly.type
_entity_poly.pdbx_seq_one_letter_code
_entity_poly.pdbx_strand_id
1 'polypeptide(L)'
;ATISEATAEMVGRIRESISVHKASRVSAFPGVVGSYVHGSVASGALIGRSGCVVAISTGEEPPTEEQQAELIPMAKRLAMHVTAARPKYLNADAVPADAVAAERA
;
A
#
# COMPACT_ATOMS: atom_id res chain seq x y z
N ALA A 1 -3.71 19.31 -16.16
CA ALA A 1 -4.03 19.93 -14.86
C ALA A 1 -3.07 19.41 -13.81
N THR A 2 -2.57 20.27 -12.93
CA THR A 2 -1.79 19.87 -11.76
C THR A 2 -2.71 19.27 -10.68
N ILE A 3 -2.14 18.56 -9.70
CA ILE A 3 -2.92 18.06 -8.54
C ILE A 3 -3.62 19.21 -7.80
N SER A 4 -2.95 20.37 -7.70
CA SER A 4 -3.51 21.56 -7.06
C SER A 4 -4.71 22.11 -7.82
N GLU A 5 -4.62 22.20 -9.15
CA GLU A 5 -5.73 22.65 -10.00
C GLU A 5 -6.94 21.72 -9.88
N ALA A 6 -6.71 20.41 -9.99
CA ALA A 6 -7.78 19.43 -9.87
C ALA A 6 -8.44 19.45 -8.48
N THR A 7 -7.67 19.66 -7.41
CA THR A 7 -8.20 19.77 -6.05
C THR A 7 -9.05 21.04 -5.89
N ALA A 8 -8.57 22.19 -6.38
CA ALA A 8 -9.32 23.44 -6.34
C ALA A 8 -10.63 23.37 -7.13
N GLU A 9 -10.62 22.71 -8.30
CA GLU A 9 -11.81 22.45 -9.11
C GLU A 9 -12.84 21.59 -8.34
N MET A 10 -12.39 20.51 -7.70
CA MET A 10 -13.23 19.63 -6.88
C MET A 10 -13.86 20.36 -5.70
N VAL A 11 -13.09 21.18 -4.97
CA VAL A 11 -13.59 22.02 -3.88
C VAL A 11 -14.65 22.99 -4.38
N GLY A 12 -14.42 23.64 -5.52
CA GLY A 12 -15.39 24.57 -6.11
C GLY A 12 -16.72 23.89 -6.50
N ARG A 13 -16.67 22.64 -6.97
CA ARG A 13 -17.86 21.86 -7.35
C ARG A 13 -18.61 21.28 -6.16
N ILE A 14 -17.90 20.65 -5.24
CA ILE A 14 -18.50 19.92 -4.11
C ILE A 14 -18.88 20.89 -2.98
N ARG A 15 -18.18 22.02 -2.86
CA ARG A 15 -18.33 23.01 -1.78
C ARG A 15 -18.03 22.45 -0.38
N GLU A 16 -17.15 21.46 -0.32
CA GLU A 16 -16.57 20.94 0.91
C GLU A 16 -15.04 21.04 0.85
N SER A 17 -14.40 21.07 2.02
CA SER A 17 -12.94 21.09 2.12
C SER A 17 -12.37 19.73 1.70
N ILE A 18 -11.65 19.70 0.57
CA ILE A 18 -10.96 18.52 0.05
C ILE A 18 -9.46 18.83 0.03
N SER A 19 -8.65 17.92 0.56
CA SER A 19 -7.21 18.09 0.58
C SER A 19 -6.48 16.77 0.32
N VAL A 20 -5.29 16.87 -0.29
CA VAL A 20 -4.36 15.75 -0.44
C VAL A 20 -3.41 15.76 0.74
N HIS A 21 -3.65 14.87 1.71
CA HIS A 21 -2.88 14.85 2.96
C HIS A 21 -1.50 14.21 2.81
N LYS A 22 -1.40 13.08 2.10
CA LYS A 22 -0.16 12.31 1.96
C LYS A 22 -0.20 11.49 0.70
N ALA A 23 0.98 11.30 0.12
CA ALA A 23 1.21 10.37 -0.97
C ALA A 23 2.48 9.58 -0.68
N SER A 24 2.48 8.31 -1.08
CA SER A 24 3.67 7.47 -1.06
C SER A 24 3.66 6.59 -2.30
N ARG A 25 4.85 6.21 -2.75
CA ARG A 25 5.02 5.30 -3.88
C ARG A 25 5.78 4.08 -3.40
N VAL A 26 5.28 2.93 -3.82
CA VAL A 26 5.93 1.63 -3.64
C VAL A 26 6.16 1.05 -5.03
N SER A 27 7.31 0.41 -5.23
CA SER A 27 7.68 -0.23 -6.49
C SER A 27 8.38 -1.55 -6.23
N ALA A 28 8.16 -2.52 -7.10
CA ALA A 28 8.93 -3.75 -7.17
C ALA A 28 9.46 -3.88 -8.60
N PHE A 29 10.78 -3.96 -8.78
CA PHE A 29 11.37 -4.35 -10.05
C PHE A 29 12.75 -4.99 -9.82
N PRO A 30 12.95 -6.25 -10.25
CA PRO A 30 11.92 -7.18 -10.74
C PRO A 30 10.97 -7.65 -9.61
N GLY A 31 9.70 -7.89 -9.95
CA GLY A 31 8.70 -8.36 -9.01
C GLY A 31 7.27 -7.93 -9.33
N VAL A 32 6.39 -7.95 -8.32
CA VAL A 32 4.97 -7.55 -8.44
C VAL A 32 4.57 -6.57 -7.34
N VAL A 33 3.54 -5.76 -7.64
CA VAL A 33 2.89 -4.90 -6.65
C VAL A 33 1.45 -5.35 -6.48
N GLY A 34 1.07 -5.69 -5.25
CA GLY A 34 -0.30 -6.00 -4.86
C GLY A 34 -0.92 -4.86 -4.06
N SER A 35 -2.24 -4.76 -4.11
CA SER A 35 -2.99 -3.81 -3.29
C SER A 35 -4.30 -4.39 -2.79
N TYR A 36 -4.77 -3.86 -1.67
CA TYR A 36 -6.07 -4.19 -1.10
C TYR A 36 -6.68 -2.98 -0.40
N VAL A 37 -8.00 -2.83 -0.50
CA VAL A 37 -8.78 -1.80 0.20
C VAL A 37 -9.90 -2.47 0.99
N HIS A 38 -9.91 -2.26 2.31
CA HIS A 38 -10.98 -2.66 3.20
C HIS A 38 -12.06 -1.57 3.26
N GLY A 39 -13.33 -1.98 3.11
CA GLY A 39 -14.47 -1.06 3.02
C GLY A 39 -14.44 -0.26 1.72
N SER A 40 -14.26 -0.95 0.59
CA SER A 40 -14.30 -0.31 -0.73
C SER A 40 -15.69 0.24 -1.03
N VAL A 41 -15.73 1.43 -1.63
CA VAL A 41 -16.98 2.15 -1.94
C VAL A 41 -17.74 1.56 -3.14
N ALA A 42 -17.05 0.77 -3.98
CA ALA A 42 -17.65 0.09 -5.13
C ALA A 42 -16.81 -1.12 -5.55
N SER A 43 -17.44 -2.12 -6.17
CA SER A 43 -16.73 -3.28 -6.70
C SER A 43 -15.67 -2.85 -7.72
N GLY A 44 -14.43 -3.30 -7.53
CA GLY A 44 -13.29 -2.93 -8.38
C GLY A 44 -12.68 -1.55 -8.08
N ALA A 45 -13.29 -0.73 -7.20
CA ALA A 45 -12.71 0.54 -6.81
C ALA A 45 -11.56 0.36 -5.81
N LEU A 46 -10.43 1.01 -6.07
CA LEU A 46 -9.31 1.15 -5.12
C LEU A 46 -9.49 2.37 -4.22
N ILE A 47 -10.74 2.60 -3.76
CA ILE A 47 -11.13 3.74 -2.92
C ILE A 47 -11.93 3.18 -1.75
N GLY A 48 -11.57 3.57 -0.52
CA GLY A 48 -12.23 3.08 0.69
C GLY A 48 -11.57 3.59 1.97
N ARG A 49 -11.97 3.02 3.11
CA ARG A 49 -11.55 3.51 4.43
C ARG A 49 -10.11 3.18 4.78
N SER A 50 -9.61 2.03 4.36
CA SER A 50 -8.23 1.61 4.67
C SER A 50 -7.69 0.80 3.51
N GLY A 51 -6.46 1.12 3.10
CA GLY A 51 -5.80 0.42 2.01
C GLY A 51 -4.34 0.14 2.32
N CYS A 52 -3.82 -0.90 1.69
CA CYS A 52 -2.42 -1.28 1.74
C CYS A 52 -1.92 -1.59 0.33
N VAL A 53 -0.67 -1.23 0.09
CA VAL A 53 0.10 -1.58 -1.10
C VAL A 53 1.32 -2.36 -0.65
N VAL A 54 1.59 -3.49 -1.29
CA VAL A 54 2.70 -4.38 -0.98
C VAL A 54 3.52 -4.59 -2.26
N ALA A 55 4.83 -4.38 -2.16
CA ALA A 55 5.79 -4.79 -3.18
C ALA A 55 6.41 -6.12 -2.79
N ILE A 56 6.47 -7.06 -3.75
CA ILE A 56 7.25 -8.29 -3.64
C ILE A 56 8.30 -8.25 -4.75
N SER A 57 9.58 -8.22 -4.38
CA SER A 57 10.68 -8.31 -5.33
C SER A 57 11.14 -9.77 -5.48
N THR A 58 11.54 -10.15 -6.69
CA THR A 58 11.89 -11.55 -7.05
C THR A 58 13.40 -11.76 -7.24
N GLY A 59 14.24 -10.93 -6.61
CA GLY A 59 15.69 -10.97 -6.80
C GLY A 59 16.10 -10.16 -8.02
N GLU A 60 17.14 -10.62 -8.74
CA GLU A 60 17.70 -9.90 -9.89
C GLU A 60 16.96 -10.18 -11.22
N GLU A 61 16.31 -11.34 -11.32
CA GLU A 61 15.60 -11.75 -12.53
C GLU A 61 14.09 -11.45 -12.46
N PRO A 62 13.48 -11.03 -13.58
CA PRO A 62 12.03 -10.92 -13.67
C PRO A 62 11.37 -12.28 -13.49
N PRO A 63 10.22 -12.34 -12.78
CA PRO A 63 9.52 -13.60 -12.60
C PRO A 63 9.03 -14.14 -13.94
N THR A 64 9.01 -15.47 -14.09
CA THR A 64 8.32 -16.12 -15.20
C THR A 64 6.81 -15.84 -15.14
N GLU A 65 6.09 -16.12 -16.22
CA GLU A 65 4.63 -15.95 -16.25
C GLU A 65 3.93 -16.80 -15.19
N GLU A 66 4.41 -18.02 -14.94
CA GLU A 66 3.89 -18.91 -13.90
C GLU A 66 4.13 -18.33 -12.50
N GLN A 67 5.36 -17.85 -12.23
CA GLN A 67 5.67 -17.20 -10.96
C GLN A 67 4.83 -15.94 -10.76
N GLN A 68 4.64 -15.15 -11.82
CA GLN A 68 3.82 -13.94 -11.75
C GLN A 68 2.35 -14.28 -11.46
N ALA A 69 1.82 -15.36 -12.04
CA ALA A 69 0.45 -15.84 -11.79
C ALA A 69 0.23 -16.25 -10.32
N GLU A 70 1.28 -16.73 -9.62
CA GLU A 70 1.23 -17.05 -8.19
C GLU A 70 1.45 -15.81 -7.30
N LEU A 71 2.38 -14.93 -7.69
CA LEU A 71 2.78 -13.76 -6.91
C LEU A 71 1.67 -12.70 -6.82
N ILE A 72 0.89 -12.49 -7.87
CA ILE A 72 -0.20 -11.50 -7.89
C ILE A 72 -1.26 -11.78 -6.80
N PRO A 73 -1.89 -12.98 -6.73
CA PRO A 73 -2.87 -13.28 -5.69
C PRO A 73 -2.23 -13.32 -4.30
N MET A 74 -0.97 -13.76 -4.18
CA MET A 74 -0.22 -13.70 -2.93
C MET A 74 -0.04 -12.25 -2.43
N ALA A 75 0.38 -11.33 -3.30
CA ALA A 75 0.58 -9.92 -2.95
C ALA A 75 -0.72 -9.25 -2.49
N LYS A 76 -1.86 -9.60 -3.10
CA LYS A 76 -3.18 -9.15 -2.63
C LYS A 76 -3.52 -9.69 -1.24
N ARG A 77 -3.31 -11.00 -0.98
CA ARG A 77 -3.53 -11.61 0.34
C ARG A 77 -2.62 -11.01 1.41
N LEU A 78 -1.38 -10.71 1.06
CA LEU A 78 -0.43 -10.05 1.95
C LEU A 78 -0.89 -8.61 2.26
N ALA A 79 -1.35 -7.85 1.25
CA ALA A 79 -1.93 -6.53 1.48
C ALA A 79 -3.18 -6.58 2.39
N MET A 80 -4.01 -7.62 2.28
CA MET A 80 -5.12 -7.86 3.22
C MET A 80 -4.61 -8.08 4.64
N HIS A 81 -3.62 -8.97 4.82
CA HIS A 81 -3.03 -9.25 6.11
C HIS A 81 -2.43 -7.98 6.75
N VAL A 82 -1.65 -7.21 6.00
CA VAL A 82 -1.02 -5.97 6.49
C VAL A 82 -2.07 -4.93 6.87
N THR A 83 -3.16 -4.82 6.09
CA THR A 83 -4.27 -3.90 6.42
C THR A 83 -4.90 -4.23 7.78
N ALA A 84 -5.04 -5.52 8.10
CA ALA A 84 -5.65 -5.99 9.34
C ALA A 84 -4.66 -5.99 10.53
N ALA A 85 -3.49 -6.61 10.36
CA ALA A 85 -2.50 -6.80 11.42
C ALA A 85 -1.64 -5.55 11.69
N ARG A 86 -1.53 -4.63 10.72
CA ARG A 86 -0.76 -3.38 10.80
C ARG A 86 0.67 -3.57 11.37
N PRO A 87 1.47 -4.49 10.82
CA PRO A 87 2.85 -4.68 11.25
C PRO A 87 3.64 -3.38 11.05
N LYS A 88 4.48 -3.05 12.04
CA LYS A 88 5.35 -1.87 11.98
C LYS A 88 6.65 -2.12 11.20
N TYR A 89 7.06 -3.39 11.12
CA TYR A 89 8.34 -3.82 10.54
C TYR A 89 8.12 -5.05 9.65
N LEU A 90 9.01 -5.24 8.67
CA LEU A 90 8.94 -6.36 7.73
C LEU A 90 9.41 -7.69 8.34
N ASN A 91 10.41 -7.63 9.21
CA ASN A 91 10.99 -8.77 9.90
C ASN A 91 11.55 -8.33 11.27
N ALA A 92 12.00 -9.30 12.09
CA ALA A 92 12.49 -9.04 13.44
C ALA A 92 13.78 -8.20 13.45
N ASP A 93 14.65 -8.38 12.44
CA ASP A 93 15.93 -7.66 12.35
C ASP A 93 15.74 -6.17 12.01
N ALA A 94 14.59 -5.82 11.42
CA ALA A 94 14.23 -4.44 11.13
C ALA A 94 13.70 -3.66 12.35
N VAL A 95 13.58 -4.30 13.53
CA VAL A 95 13.13 -3.65 14.76
C VAL A 95 14.29 -2.83 15.37
N PRO A 96 14.14 -1.51 15.53
CA PRO A 96 15.17 -0.66 16.14
C PRO A 96 15.50 -1.07 17.58
N ALA A 97 16.78 -0.99 17.95
CA ALA A 97 17.25 -1.40 19.27
C ALA A 97 16.62 -0.59 20.43
N ASP A 98 16.33 0.69 20.19
CA ASP A 98 15.62 1.58 21.12
C ASP A 98 14.17 1.14 21.33
N ALA A 99 13.47 0.71 20.28
CA ALA A 99 12.12 0.13 20.39
C ALA A 99 12.14 -1.15 21.24
N VAL A 100 13.15 -2.01 21.09
CA VAL A 100 13.31 -3.23 21.92
C VAL A 100 13.60 -2.89 23.38
N ALA A 101 14.47 -1.91 23.63
CA ALA A 101 14.80 -1.48 24.98
C ALA A 101 13.57 -0.90 25.71
N ALA A 102 12.76 -0.10 25.01
CA ALA A 102 11.54 0.49 25.55
C ALA A 102 10.50 -0.56 25.98
N GLU A 103 10.36 -1.66 25.25
CA GLU A 103 9.43 -2.76 25.61
C GLU A 103 9.94 -3.64 26.76
N ARG A 104 11.25 -3.59 27.09
CA ARG A 104 11.86 -4.37 28.17
C ARG A 104 11.88 -3.64 29.53
N ALA A 105 11.74 -2.32 29.51
CA ALA A 105 11.69 -1.47 30.70
C ALA A 105 10.32 -1.53 31.37
#